data_AF-A0A7W0A169-F1
#
_entry.id   AF-A0A7W0A169-F1
#
_cell.length_a   1.000
_cell.length_b   1.000
_cell.length_c   1.000
_cell.angle_alpha   90.00
_cell.angle_beta   90.00
_cell.angle_gamma   90.00
#
_symmetry.space_group_name_H-M   'P 1'
#
loop_
_entity.id
_entity.type
_entity.pdbx_description
1 polymer ?
#
loop_
_entity_poly.entity_id
_entity_poly.type
_entity_poly.pdbx_seq_one_letter_code
_entity_poly.pdbx_strand_id
1 'polypeptide(L)'
;MSTANAATSAPPITFDADGLVPAVIQDAATDAVLMVGFMNADALAATRATGRVHFWSRSRQTLWRKGATSGHEQIVEDIAVNCDRNSLLVRVTQLGAVCHDGYSSCYYRRLTPDDRLEITHERVFDPAAVYGADPEADLVTLTRDLLATYALLRDHDLSAVSATSALLRSAADRVTPRLAGELRELAGAVDGTHSHGDDPAADVALEASQAIYWCVLVALRAGITWDELRPDRALATGADAMPPASVASLVRADADVWANAGDPAEMLSARCHGTMALIAQACRTHGVPVGRVVADDLRQLRARPYLAASPPA
;
A
#
# COMPACT_ATOMS: atom_id res chain seq x y z
N MET A 1 -25.87 39.52 45.49
CA MET A 1 -24.67 38.66 45.43
C MET A 1 -24.91 37.59 44.38
N SER A 2 -24.19 37.72 43.27
CA SER A 2 -24.18 36.78 42.15
C SER A 2 -23.41 35.53 42.54
N THR A 3 -23.94 34.36 42.24
CA THR A 3 -23.13 33.18 41.94
C THR A 3 -23.68 32.56 40.66
N ALA A 4 -23.13 33.04 39.54
CA ALA A 4 -23.31 32.39 38.25
C ALA A 4 -22.64 31.01 38.33
N ASN A 5 -23.45 29.96 38.23
CA ASN A 5 -22.99 28.59 38.15
C ASN A 5 -22.39 28.39 36.76
N ALA A 6 -21.07 28.35 36.66
CA ALA A 6 -20.38 28.02 35.41
C ALA A 6 -20.60 26.54 35.11
N ALA A 7 -21.68 26.24 34.37
CA ALA A 7 -21.89 24.92 33.79
C ALA A 7 -20.77 24.69 32.76
N THR A 8 -19.74 23.94 33.16
CA THR A 8 -18.79 23.34 32.22
C THR A 8 -19.55 22.30 31.42
N SER A 9 -20.15 22.73 30.30
CA SER A 9 -20.78 21.81 29.36
C SER A 9 -19.71 20.85 28.84
N ALA A 10 -19.97 19.55 28.95
CA ALA A 10 -19.13 18.53 28.33
C ALA A 10 -18.88 18.89 26.85
N PRO A 11 -17.69 18.57 26.31
CA PRO A 11 -17.37 18.87 24.92
C PRO A 11 -18.47 18.31 24.00
N PRO A 12 -18.80 19.01 22.90
CA PRO A 12 -19.92 18.64 22.04
C PRO A 12 -19.72 17.27 21.37
N ILE A 13 -18.47 16.83 21.19
CA ILE A 13 -18.07 15.55 20.61
C ILE A 13 -17.11 14.84 21.57
N THR A 14 -17.28 13.53 21.69
CA THR A 14 -16.42 12.62 22.44
C THR A 14 -15.49 11.91 21.45
N PHE A 15 -14.19 12.15 21.58
CA PHE A 15 -13.16 11.44 20.82
C PHE A 15 -12.70 10.20 21.61
N ASP A 16 -12.24 9.18 20.89
CA ASP A 16 -11.67 7.98 21.49
C ASP A 16 -10.28 8.24 22.12
N ALA A 17 -9.63 7.18 22.63
CA ALA A 17 -8.33 7.27 23.27
C ALA A 17 -7.21 7.76 22.33
N ASP A 18 -7.39 7.63 21.02
CA ASP A 18 -6.46 8.11 19.99
C ASP A 18 -6.81 9.55 19.55
N GLY A 19 -7.82 10.17 20.16
CA GLY A 19 -8.29 11.51 19.81
C GLY A 19 -9.10 11.54 18.51
N LEU A 20 -9.75 10.44 18.13
CA LEU A 20 -10.47 10.28 16.87
C LEU A 20 -11.98 10.05 17.07
N VAL A 21 -12.75 10.42 16.05
CA VAL A 21 -14.18 10.12 15.94
C VAL A 21 -14.47 9.54 14.54
N PRO A 22 -15.20 8.42 14.42
CA PRO A 22 -15.65 7.92 13.13
C PRO A 22 -16.68 8.88 12.51
N ALA A 23 -16.54 9.13 11.21
CA ALA A 23 -17.46 9.92 10.41
C ALA A 23 -17.97 9.09 9.24
N VAL A 24 -19.27 8.79 9.26
CA VAL A 24 -20.00 8.19 8.15
C VAL A 24 -20.31 9.29 7.15
N ILE A 25 -19.85 9.15 5.93
CA ILE A 25 -20.16 10.07 4.85
C ILE A 25 -21.32 9.50 4.05
N GLN A 26 -22.38 10.29 3.92
CA GLN A 26 -23.60 9.91 3.22
C GLN A 26 -23.92 10.92 2.14
N ASP A 27 -24.35 10.45 0.98
CA ASP A 27 -24.81 11.32 -0.09
C ASP A 27 -26.10 12.03 0.32
N ALA A 28 -26.12 13.35 0.21
CA ALA A 28 -27.22 14.16 0.69
C ALA A 28 -28.50 14.00 -0.13
N ALA A 29 -28.41 13.55 -1.39
CA ALA A 29 -29.55 13.41 -2.30
C ALA A 29 -30.15 11.99 -2.31
N THR A 30 -29.31 10.98 -2.13
CA THR A 30 -29.69 9.56 -2.29
C THR A 30 -29.70 8.77 -0.99
N ASP A 31 -29.21 9.35 0.11
CA ASP A 31 -28.96 8.69 1.39
C ASP A 31 -28.00 7.48 1.29
N ALA A 32 -27.30 7.30 0.17
CA ALA A 32 -26.32 6.25 0.00
C ALA A 32 -25.11 6.48 0.93
N VAL A 33 -24.69 5.45 1.66
CA VAL A 33 -23.43 5.52 2.43
C VAL A 33 -22.26 5.46 1.45
N LEU A 34 -21.42 6.48 1.50
CA LEU A 34 -20.32 6.68 0.56
C LEU A 34 -19.02 6.10 1.09
N MET A 35 -18.64 6.45 2.32
CA MET A 35 -17.42 5.97 2.97
C MET A 35 -17.46 6.22 4.47
N VAL A 36 -16.53 5.60 5.19
CA VAL A 36 -16.22 5.96 6.58
C VAL A 36 -14.78 6.45 6.66
N GLY A 37 -14.57 7.53 7.38
CA GLY A 37 -13.24 8.02 7.75
C GLY A 37 -13.19 8.39 9.23
N PHE A 38 -12.00 8.78 9.68
CA PHE A 38 -11.79 9.25 11.06
C PHE A 38 -11.42 10.72 11.04
N MET A 39 -11.96 11.48 11.99
CA MET A 39 -11.63 12.89 12.21
C MET A 39 -11.02 13.05 13.60
N ASN A 40 -9.92 13.77 13.72
CA ASN A 40 -9.52 14.36 15.00
C ASN A 40 -10.21 15.72 15.17
N ALA A 41 -9.95 16.41 16.29
CA ALA A 41 -10.53 17.73 16.55
C ALA A 41 -10.22 18.74 15.43
N ASP A 42 -8.99 18.74 14.90
CA ASP A 42 -8.58 19.65 13.82
C ASP A 42 -9.29 19.35 12.51
N ALA A 43 -9.46 18.08 12.17
CA ALA A 43 -10.18 17.66 10.95
C ALA A 43 -11.65 18.06 11.00
N LEU A 44 -12.30 17.92 12.16
CA LEU A 44 -13.67 18.38 12.34
C LEU A 44 -13.77 19.91 12.27
N ALA A 45 -12.83 20.63 12.90
CA ALA A 45 -12.77 22.08 12.85
C ALA A 45 -12.57 22.59 11.41
N ALA A 46 -11.61 22.02 10.68
CA ALA A 46 -11.37 22.34 9.27
C ALA A 46 -12.59 22.04 8.41
N THR A 47 -13.24 20.88 8.62
CA THR A 47 -14.45 20.50 7.87
C THR A 47 -15.56 21.53 8.01
N ARG A 48 -15.81 21.99 9.24
CA ARG A 48 -16.81 23.04 9.53
C ARG A 48 -16.41 24.40 8.95
N ALA A 49 -15.12 24.74 9.01
CA ALA A 49 -14.62 26.03 8.53
C ALA A 49 -14.68 26.15 6.99
N THR A 50 -14.36 25.07 6.27
CA THR A 50 -14.23 25.12 4.80
C THR A 50 -15.48 24.63 4.06
N GLY A 51 -16.43 23.97 4.74
CA GLY A 51 -17.54 23.28 4.09
C GLY A 51 -17.07 22.13 3.17
N ARG A 52 -15.92 21.52 3.50
CA ARG A 52 -15.30 20.43 2.74
C ARG A 52 -14.83 19.36 3.69
N VAL A 53 -15.05 18.09 3.38
CA VAL A 53 -14.66 17.00 4.29
C VAL A 53 -13.15 16.90 4.42
N HIS A 54 -12.68 16.97 5.67
CA HIS A 54 -11.31 16.71 6.08
C HIS A 54 -11.26 15.50 7.00
N PHE A 55 -10.22 14.69 6.85
CA PHE A 55 -9.99 13.49 7.66
C PHE A 55 -8.61 13.53 8.31
N TRP A 56 -8.46 12.74 9.36
CA TRP A 56 -7.17 12.41 9.95
C TRP A 56 -6.69 11.05 9.44
N SER A 57 -5.52 11.01 8.82
CA SER A 57 -4.90 9.76 8.37
C SER A 57 -4.17 9.10 9.54
N ARG A 58 -4.74 8.03 10.12
CA ARG A 58 -4.11 7.29 11.24
C ARG A 58 -2.71 6.76 10.93
N SER A 59 -2.49 6.32 9.69
CA SER A 59 -1.20 5.75 9.26
C SER A 59 -0.13 6.80 8.97
N ARG A 60 -0.52 7.99 8.51
CA ARG A 60 0.39 9.11 8.19
C ARG A 60 0.45 10.17 9.29
N GLN A 61 -0.41 10.06 10.31
CA GLN A 61 -0.56 11.04 11.39
C GLN A 61 -0.66 12.48 10.87
N THR A 62 -1.51 12.67 9.86
CA THR A 62 -1.66 13.97 9.19
C THR A 62 -3.10 14.24 8.76
N LEU A 63 -3.44 15.52 8.71
CA LEU A 63 -4.69 16.04 8.19
C LEU A 63 -4.70 15.97 6.66
N TRP A 64 -5.82 15.57 6.06
CA TRP A 64 -5.97 15.63 4.61
C TRP A 64 -7.41 15.95 4.21
N ARG A 65 -7.58 16.69 3.11
CA ARG A 65 -8.89 17.06 2.53
C ARG A 65 -9.28 16.07 1.44
N LYS A 66 -10.50 15.52 1.49
CA LYS A 66 -10.99 14.60 0.45
C LYS A 66 -11.02 15.31 -0.90
N GLY A 67 -10.36 14.71 -1.89
CA GLY A 67 -10.31 15.24 -3.24
C GLY A 67 -9.28 16.36 -3.48
N ALA A 68 -8.42 16.69 -2.50
CA ALA A 68 -7.40 17.74 -2.68
C ALA A 68 -6.49 17.51 -3.91
N THR A 69 -6.18 16.25 -4.19
CA THR A 69 -5.33 15.86 -5.33
C THR A 69 -6.15 15.55 -6.59
N SER A 70 -7.30 14.88 -6.45
CA SER A 70 -8.08 14.37 -7.60
C SER A 70 -9.20 15.28 -8.07
N GLY A 71 -9.51 16.34 -7.34
CA GLY A 71 -10.71 17.15 -7.53
C GLY A 71 -12.01 16.47 -7.11
N HIS A 72 -11.98 15.21 -6.64
CA HIS A 72 -13.18 14.49 -6.19
C HIS A 72 -13.55 14.85 -4.75
N GLU A 73 -14.02 16.09 -4.59
CA GLU A 73 -14.31 16.70 -3.29
C GLU A 73 -15.66 16.28 -2.71
N GLN A 74 -15.82 16.51 -1.41
CA GLN A 74 -17.08 16.32 -0.68
C GLN A 74 -17.49 17.65 -0.06
N ILE A 75 -18.59 18.23 -0.55
CA ILE A 75 -19.17 19.46 -0.03
C ILE A 75 -20.08 19.10 1.13
N VAL A 76 -19.85 19.69 2.29
CA VAL A 76 -20.66 19.40 3.49
C VAL A 76 -22.00 20.14 3.40
N GLU A 77 -23.10 19.40 3.52
CA GLU A 77 -24.46 19.93 3.61
C GLU A 77 -24.95 19.93 5.06
N ASP A 78 -24.66 18.87 5.81
CA ASP A 78 -25.06 18.72 7.21
C ASP A 78 -24.10 17.81 8.00
N ILE A 79 -24.02 18.00 9.32
CA ILE A 79 -23.27 17.16 10.24
C ILE A 79 -24.17 16.81 11.43
N ALA A 80 -24.68 15.58 11.45
CA ALA A 80 -25.39 15.03 12.58
C ALA A 80 -24.45 14.26 13.52
N VAL A 81 -24.84 14.18 14.79
CA VAL A 81 -24.07 13.55 15.87
C VAL A 81 -24.96 12.50 16.52
N ASN A 82 -24.45 11.30 16.78
CA ASN A 82 -25.22 10.26 17.44
C ASN A 82 -25.50 10.56 18.93
N CYS A 83 -26.33 9.76 19.58
CA CYS A 83 -26.73 9.94 20.99
C CYS A 83 -25.54 9.98 21.97
N ASP A 84 -24.50 9.20 21.70
CA ASP A 84 -23.30 9.11 22.55
C ASP A 84 -22.25 10.17 22.22
N ARG A 85 -22.49 10.97 21.18
CA ARG A 85 -21.59 12.01 20.67
C ARG A 85 -20.22 11.48 20.24
N ASN A 86 -20.14 10.20 19.90
CA ASN A 86 -18.90 9.49 19.55
C ASN A 86 -18.89 8.99 18.10
N SER A 87 -19.85 9.42 17.27
CA SER A 87 -19.81 9.26 15.82
C SER A 87 -20.55 10.39 15.11
N LEU A 88 -20.11 10.66 13.89
CA LEU A 88 -20.68 11.70 13.02
C LEU A 88 -21.36 11.06 11.80
N LEU A 89 -22.49 11.63 11.38
CA LEU A 89 -23.08 11.42 10.07
C LEU A 89 -22.94 12.73 9.29
N VAL A 90 -22.09 12.74 8.27
CA VAL A 90 -21.82 13.92 7.44
C VAL A 90 -22.54 13.73 6.11
N ARG A 91 -23.60 14.52 5.88
CA ARG A 91 -24.30 14.54 4.60
C ARG A 91 -23.52 15.43 3.64
N VAL A 92 -23.24 14.93 2.45
CA VAL A 92 -22.42 15.63 1.46
C VAL A 92 -23.03 15.63 0.07
N THR A 93 -22.75 16.69 -0.68
CA THR A 93 -22.79 16.64 -2.15
C THR A 93 -21.41 16.16 -2.64
N GLN A 94 -21.37 14.97 -3.23
CA GLN A 94 -20.13 14.41 -3.80
C GLN A 94 -19.85 15.00 -5.18
N LEU A 95 -18.63 15.52 -5.39
CA LEU A 95 -18.12 15.89 -6.70
C LEU A 95 -17.21 14.79 -7.25
N GLY A 96 -17.43 14.34 -8.48
CA GLY A 96 -16.70 13.18 -9.01
C GLY A 96 -17.00 11.91 -8.22
N ALA A 97 -16.01 11.06 -8.01
CA ALA A 97 -16.22 9.76 -7.37
C ALA A 97 -15.59 9.64 -5.97
N VAL A 98 -16.22 8.83 -5.14
CA VAL A 98 -15.81 8.64 -3.74
C VAL A 98 -14.56 7.78 -3.64
N CYS A 99 -14.57 6.63 -4.33
CA CYS A 99 -13.55 5.60 -4.22
C CYS A 99 -12.44 5.82 -5.24
N HIS A 100 -11.18 5.54 -4.85
CA HIS A 100 -10.03 5.59 -5.75
C HIS A 100 -10.11 4.52 -6.85
N ASP A 101 -10.83 3.42 -6.62
CA ASP A 101 -11.06 2.35 -7.60
C ASP A 101 -12.08 2.69 -8.70
N GLY A 102 -12.63 3.91 -8.71
CA GLY A 102 -13.55 4.34 -9.75
C GLY A 102 -15.01 4.43 -9.32
N TYR A 103 -15.37 3.96 -8.13
CA TYR A 103 -16.77 3.76 -7.73
C TYR A 103 -17.39 4.97 -7.00
N SER A 104 -18.71 5.10 -7.12
CA SER A 104 -19.52 6.11 -6.43
C SER A 104 -19.59 5.92 -4.92
N SER A 105 -19.25 4.74 -4.40
CA SER A 105 -19.16 4.44 -2.97
C SER A 105 -17.98 3.49 -2.71
N CYS A 106 -17.34 3.58 -1.55
CA CYS A 106 -16.39 2.57 -1.08
C CYS A 106 -17.07 1.22 -0.80
N TYR A 107 -18.39 1.20 -0.63
CA TYR A 107 -19.22 0.02 -0.40
C TYR A 107 -19.70 -0.63 -1.71
N TYR A 108 -18.82 -0.67 -2.72
CA TYR A 108 -19.12 -1.21 -4.05
C TYR A 108 -19.09 -2.75 -4.12
N ARG A 109 -18.77 -3.43 -3.00
CA ARG A 109 -18.71 -4.90 -2.89
C ARG A 109 -19.71 -5.42 -1.88
N ARG A 110 -20.31 -6.58 -2.18
CA ARG A 110 -21.16 -7.35 -1.28
C ARG A 110 -20.45 -8.64 -0.88
N LEU A 111 -20.49 -8.97 0.41
CA LEU A 111 -20.09 -10.27 0.91
C LEU A 111 -21.20 -11.28 0.61
N THR A 112 -20.88 -12.34 -0.12
CA THR A 112 -21.80 -13.42 -0.47
C THR A 112 -21.83 -14.50 0.64
N PRO A 113 -22.84 -15.40 0.67
CA PRO A 113 -22.92 -16.46 1.69
C PRO A 113 -21.75 -17.44 1.72
N ASP A 114 -21.00 -17.52 0.62
CA ASP A 114 -19.80 -18.34 0.42
C ASP A 114 -18.49 -17.54 0.58
N ASP A 115 -18.53 -16.42 1.31
CA ASP A 115 -17.39 -15.56 1.66
C ASP A 115 -16.65 -14.92 0.46
N ARG A 116 -17.32 -14.78 -0.69
CA ARG A 116 -16.78 -14.06 -1.87
C ARG A 116 -17.22 -12.60 -1.86
N LEU A 117 -16.45 -11.75 -2.55
CA LEU A 117 -16.77 -10.34 -2.75
C LEU A 117 -17.30 -10.11 -4.17
N GLU A 118 -18.58 -9.81 -4.28
CA GLU A 118 -19.27 -9.47 -5.54
C GLU A 118 -19.29 -7.96 -5.74
N ILE A 119 -18.91 -7.46 -6.93
CA ILE A 119 -19.02 -6.03 -7.27
C ILE A 119 -20.49 -5.71 -7.61
N THR A 120 -21.07 -4.75 -6.90
CA THR A 120 -22.50 -4.40 -7.00
C THR A 120 -22.76 -3.00 -7.57
N HIS A 121 -21.72 -2.20 -7.78
CA HIS A 121 -21.84 -0.85 -8.32
C HIS A 121 -21.12 -0.73 -9.65
N GLU A 122 -21.65 0.10 -10.54
CA GLU A 122 -20.97 0.47 -11.76
C GLU A 122 -19.79 1.41 -11.44
N ARG A 123 -18.71 1.26 -12.21
CA ARG A 123 -17.53 2.10 -12.09
C ARG A 123 -17.78 3.43 -12.82
N VAL A 124 -17.67 4.54 -12.11
CA VAL A 124 -18.03 5.89 -12.56
C VAL A 124 -16.88 6.58 -13.31
N PHE A 125 -15.63 6.22 -13.01
CA PHE A 125 -14.46 6.67 -13.76
C PHE A 125 -13.37 5.60 -13.79
N ASP A 126 -12.46 5.68 -14.77
CA ASP A 126 -11.25 4.87 -14.81
C ASP A 126 -10.17 5.50 -13.91
N PRO A 127 -9.73 4.83 -12.83
CA PRO A 127 -8.63 5.31 -11.97
C PRO A 127 -7.37 5.67 -12.76
N ALA A 128 -7.04 4.89 -13.79
CA ALA A 128 -5.86 5.13 -14.61
C ALA A 128 -5.94 6.43 -15.43
N ALA A 129 -7.15 6.92 -15.71
CA ALA A 129 -7.36 8.17 -16.44
C ALA A 129 -7.29 9.41 -15.52
N VAL A 130 -7.60 9.27 -14.23
CA VAL A 130 -7.70 10.40 -13.27
C VAL A 130 -6.46 10.53 -12.39
N TYR A 131 -5.93 9.41 -11.91
CA TYR A 131 -4.70 9.39 -11.10
C TYR A 131 -3.44 9.18 -11.96
N GLY A 132 -3.63 9.00 -13.27
CA GLY A 132 -2.65 8.36 -14.12
C GLY A 132 -2.62 6.86 -13.84
N ALA A 133 -2.24 6.05 -14.83
CA ALA A 133 -1.56 4.80 -14.53
C ALA A 133 -0.20 5.19 -13.93
N ASP A 134 -0.20 5.63 -12.67
CA ASP A 134 1.01 5.89 -11.91
C ASP A 134 1.22 4.68 -11.01
N PRO A 135 2.10 3.75 -11.40
CA PRO A 135 2.39 2.58 -10.61
C PRO A 135 2.95 2.93 -9.22
N GLU A 136 3.49 4.14 -9.02
CA GLU A 136 3.92 4.61 -7.70
C GLU A 136 2.74 5.03 -6.81
N ALA A 137 1.64 5.52 -7.39
CA ALA A 137 0.50 6.05 -6.64
C ALA A 137 -0.31 4.98 -5.90
N ASP A 138 -0.13 3.69 -6.22
CA ASP A 138 -0.78 2.58 -5.51
C ASP A 138 0.16 1.44 -5.13
N LEU A 139 1.37 1.77 -4.67
CA LEU A 139 2.29 0.79 -4.08
C LEU A 139 1.65 -0.01 -2.93
N VAL A 140 0.69 0.56 -2.21
CA VAL A 140 -0.03 -0.16 -1.15
C VAL A 140 -0.80 -1.34 -1.72
N THR A 141 -1.67 -1.12 -2.71
CA THR A 141 -2.45 -2.22 -3.32
C THR A 141 -1.53 -3.18 -4.06
N LEU A 142 -0.60 -2.68 -4.87
CA LEU A 142 0.32 -3.51 -5.66
C LEU A 142 1.13 -4.45 -4.76
N THR A 143 1.72 -3.93 -3.68
CA THR A 143 2.56 -4.75 -2.78
C THR A 143 1.72 -5.66 -1.88
N ARG A 144 0.50 -5.27 -1.51
CA ARG A 144 -0.44 -6.17 -0.83
C ARG A 144 -0.82 -7.34 -1.70
N ASP A 145 -1.20 -7.07 -2.95
CA ASP A 145 -1.60 -8.09 -3.90
C ASP A 145 -0.43 -9.03 -4.22
N LEU A 146 0.77 -8.48 -4.42
CA LEU A 146 1.98 -9.27 -4.64
C LEU A 146 2.26 -10.20 -3.46
N LEU A 147 2.30 -9.66 -2.24
CA LEU A 147 2.62 -10.45 -1.04
C LEU A 147 1.52 -11.48 -0.76
N ALA A 148 0.25 -11.13 -0.92
CA ALA A 148 -0.87 -12.05 -0.77
C ALA A 148 -0.82 -13.20 -1.78
N THR A 149 -0.44 -12.91 -3.03
CA THR A 149 -0.32 -13.95 -4.07
C THR A 149 0.83 -14.91 -3.76
N TYR A 150 1.98 -14.42 -3.29
CA TYR A 150 3.06 -15.30 -2.85
C TYR A 150 2.75 -16.03 -1.53
N ALA A 151 2.02 -15.42 -0.61
CA ALA A 151 1.53 -16.08 0.61
C ALA A 151 0.57 -17.23 0.26
N LEU A 152 -0.30 -17.06 -0.74
CA LEU A 152 -1.11 -18.16 -1.27
C LEU A 152 -0.25 -19.32 -1.78
N LEU A 153 0.84 -19.04 -2.50
CA LEU A 153 1.78 -20.09 -2.95
C LEU A 153 2.54 -20.76 -1.79
N ARG A 154 2.71 -20.07 -0.65
CA ARG A 154 3.28 -20.63 0.58
C ARG A 154 2.26 -21.49 1.32
N ASP A 155 1.00 -21.05 1.40
CA ASP A 155 -0.02 -21.65 2.25
C ASP A 155 -0.72 -22.83 1.55
N HIS A 156 -0.84 -22.78 0.22
CA HIS A 156 -1.37 -23.84 -0.62
C HIS A 156 -0.24 -24.58 -1.34
N ASP A 157 -0.19 -25.91 -1.20
CA ASP A 157 0.85 -26.70 -1.85
C ASP A 157 0.59 -26.81 -3.36
N LEU A 158 1.30 -25.98 -4.12
CA LEU A 158 1.31 -25.98 -5.57
C LEU A 158 2.68 -26.40 -6.10
N SER A 159 3.49 -27.10 -5.30
CA SER A 159 4.89 -27.46 -5.63
C SER A 159 5.00 -28.31 -6.90
N ALA A 160 3.95 -29.04 -7.27
CA ALA A 160 3.89 -29.81 -8.51
C ALA A 160 3.87 -28.93 -9.78
N VAL A 161 3.42 -27.68 -9.67
CA VAL A 161 3.19 -26.76 -10.81
C VAL A 161 3.85 -25.38 -10.63
N SER A 162 4.39 -25.09 -9.45
CA SER A 162 5.02 -23.82 -9.09
C SER A 162 6.36 -24.05 -8.38
N ALA A 163 7.44 -23.67 -9.05
CA ALA A 163 8.78 -23.67 -8.45
C ALA A 163 8.86 -22.75 -7.22
N THR A 164 8.14 -21.63 -7.24
CA THR A 164 8.06 -20.71 -6.10
C THR A 164 7.38 -21.37 -4.88
N SER A 165 6.27 -22.10 -5.09
CA SER A 165 5.64 -22.87 -4.00
C SER A 165 6.60 -23.92 -3.42
N ALA A 166 7.34 -24.62 -4.28
CA ALA A 166 8.36 -25.57 -3.84
C ALA A 166 9.51 -24.90 -3.04
N LEU A 167 9.96 -23.70 -3.45
CA LEU A 167 11.00 -22.93 -2.76
C LEU A 167 10.55 -22.43 -1.38
N LEU A 168 9.31 -21.95 -1.27
CA LEU A 168 8.71 -21.47 -0.02
C LEU A 168 8.56 -22.60 1.02
N ARG A 169 8.43 -23.86 0.56
CA ARG A 169 8.26 -25.05 1.41
C ARG A 169 9.55 -25.82 1.67
N SER A 170 10.64 -25.46 1.00
CA SER A 170 11.94 -26.15 1.14
C SER A 170 12.56 -25.93 2.51
N ALA A 171 12.91 -27.01 3.21
CA ALA A 171 13.67 -26.94 4.47
C ALA A 171 15.06 -26.31 4.29
N ALA A 172 15.72 -26.59 3.16
CA ALA A 172 16.97 -25.93 2.82
C ALA A 172 16.73 -24.46 2.45
N ASP A 173 17.57 -23.57 2.98
CA ASP A 173 17.58 -22.17 2.57
C ASP A 173 18.31 -22.02 1.24
N ARG A 174 17.50 -21.92 0.17
CA ARG A 174 17.96 -21.65 -1.20
C ARG A 174 17.58 -20.23 -1.64
N VAL A 175 16.91 -19.48 -0.78
CA VAL A 175 16.31 -18.19 -1.10
C VAL A 175 17.27 -17.06 -0.75
N THR A 176 17.85 -17.10 0.45
CA THR A 176 18.80 -16.08 0.91
C THR A 176 20.04 -15.95 0.01
N PRO A 177 20.69 -17.05 -0.42
CA PRO A 177 21.83 -16.94 -1.33
C PRO A 177 21.45 -16.37 -2.71
N ARG A 178 20.21 -16.62 -3.17
CA ARG A 178 19.71 -16.04 -4.43
C ARG A 178 19.43 -14.56 -4.30
N LEU A 179 18.84 -14.10 -3.19
CA LEU A 179 18.69 -12.67 -2.92
C LEU A 179 20.04 -11.95 -2.96
N ALA A 180 21.06 -12.50 -2.30
CA ALA A 180 22.42 -11.93 -2.35
C ALA A 180 23.01 -11.93 -3.78
N GLY A 181 22.65 -12.90 -4.61
CA GLY A 181 23.01 -12.94 -6.03
C GLY A 181 22.37 -11.78 -6.80
N GLU A 182 21.04 -11.67 -6.76
CA GLU A 182 20.33 -10.64 -7.55
C GLU A 182 20.64 -9.23 -7.07
N LEU A 183 20.94 -9.02 -5.78
CA LEU A 183 21.39 -7.71 -5.32
C LEU A 183 22.75 -7.32 -5.95
N ARG A 184 23.65 -8.28 -6.19
CA ARG A 184 24.91 -7.99 -6.91
C ARG A 184 24.65 -7.70 -8.39
N GLU A 185 23.73 -8.42 -9.02
CA GLU A 185 23.31 -8.18 -10.41
C GLU A 185 22.65 -6.79 -10.54
N LEU A 186 21.74 -6.44 -9.63
CA LEU A 186 21.14 -5.10 -9.54
C LEU A 186 22.19 -4.01 -9.35
N ALA A 187 23.15 -4.20 -8.44
CA ALA A 187 24.23 -3.23 -8.26
C ALA A 187 25.07 -3.07 -9.53
N GLY A 188 25.30 -4.18 -10.26
CA GLY A 188 25.98 -4.16 -11.54
C GLY A 188 25.17 -3.44 -12.64
N ALA A 189 23.86 -3.62 -12.67
CA ALA A 189 22.97 -2.90 -13.59
C ALA A 189 22.98 -1.39 -13.29
N VAL A 190 23.01 -1.02 -12.01
CA VAL A 190 23.03 0.39 -11.59
C VAL A 190 24.31 1.10 -12.01
N ASP A 191 25.48 0.45 -11.97
CA ASP A 191 26.75 1.07 -12.40
C ASP A 191 27.25 0.64 -13.78
N GLY A 192 26.42 -0.09 -14.53
CA GLY A 192 26.70 -0.52 -15.90
C GLY A 192 27.74 -1.63 -16.03
N THR A 193 28.09 -2.31 -14.94
CA THR A 193 29.00 -3.47 -14.98
C THR A 193 28.28 -4.80 -15.28
N HIS A 194 26.94 -4.80 -15.23
CA HIS A 194 26.08 -5.92 -15.61
C HIS A 194 25.00 -5.41 -16.57
N SER A 195 24.75 -6.12 -17.66
CA SER A 195 23.81 -5.67 -18.69
C SER A 195 23.26 -6.84 -19.51
N HIS A 196 21.99 -6.73 -19.90
CA HIS A 196 21.28 -7.69 -20.75
C HIS A 196 20.89 -7.11 -22.11
N GLY A 197 21.19 -5.84 -22.38
CA GLY A 197 20.90 -5.17 -23.64
C GLY A 197 21.40 -3.73 -23.68
N ASP A 198 20.88 -2.95 -24.62
CA ASP A 198 21.34 -1.56 -24.82
C ASP A 198 20.59 -0.52 -23.95
N ASP A 199 19.66 -0.96 -23.09
CA ASP A 199 18.82 -0.09 -22.25
C ASP A 199 19.11 -0.30 -20.75
N PRO A 200 19.93 0.57 -20.12
CA PRO A 200 20.27 0.49 -18.71
C PRO A 200 19.05 0.56 -17.78
N ALA A 201 17.99 1.27 -18.17
CA ALA A 201 16.77 1.34 -17.35
C ALA A 201 16.00 0.02 -17.39
N ALA A 202 16.02 -0.69 -18.51
CA ALA A 202 15.44 -2.03 -18.62
C ALA A 202 16.23 -3.05 -17.79
N ASP A 203 17.56 -2.98 -17.81
CA ASP A 203 18.43 -3.84 -17.00
C ASP A 203 18.16 -3.63 -15.49
N VAL A 204 18.10 -2.37 -15.03
CA VAL A 204 17.78 -2.05 -13.63
C VAL A 204 16.38 -2.52 -13.25
N ALA A 205 15.38 -2.33 -14.13
CA ALA A 205 14.02 -2.81 -13.88
C ALA A 205 13.94 -4.34 -13.73
N LEU A 206 14.66 -5.08 -14.58
CA LEU A 206 14.74 -6.54 -14.53
C LEU A 206 15.37 -6.99 -13.21
N GLU A 207 16.54 -6.47 -12.86
CA GLU A 207 17.24 -6.91 -11.65
C GLU A 207 16.54 -6.46 -10.35
N ALA A 208 15.86 -5.32 -10.38
CA ALA A 208 15.04 -4.89 -9.27
C ALA A 208 13.86 -5.84 -9.03
N SER A 209 13.19 -6.31 -10.10
CA SER A 209 12.13 -7.32 -10.02
C SER A 209 12.64 -8.61 -9.37
N GLN A 210 13.78 -9.12 -9.84
CA GLN A 210 14.38 -10.34 -9.30
C GLN A 210 14.75 -10.17 -7.81
N ALA A 211 15.37 -9.06 -7.44
CA ALA A 211 15.73 -8.76 -6.05
C ALA A 211 14.48 -8.64 -5.14
N ILE A 212 13.42 -7.95 -5.60
CA ILE A 212 12.13 -7.85 -4.88
C ILE A 212 11.53 -9.24 -4.67
N TYR A 213 11.50 -10.07 -5.71
CA TYR A 213 10.99 -11.43 -5.65
C TYR A 213 11.66 -12.25 -4.54
N TRP A 214 12.99 -12.32 -4.52
CA TRP A 214 13.69 -13.11 -3.50
C TRP A 214 13.55 -12.51 -2.11
N CYS A 215 13.55 -11.18 -1.98
CA CYS A 215 13.33 -10.52 -0.69
C CYS A 215 11.94 -10.86 -0.11
N VAL A 216 10.91 -10.88 -0.95
CA VAL A 216 9.56 -11.32 -0.57
C VAL A 216 9.56 -12.79 -0.11
N LEU A 217 10.26 -13.68 -0.83
CA LEU A 217 10.32 -15.09 -0.43
C LEU A 217 11.06 -15.30 0.90
N VAL A 218 12.13 -14.55 1.17
CA VAL A 218 12.81 -14.58 2.47
C VAL A 218 11.84 -14.17 3.57
N ALA A 219 11.14 -13.04 3.38
CA ALA A 219 10.18 -12.53 4.35
C ALA A 219 9.06 -13.55 4.64
N LEU A 220 8.47 -14.13 3.60
CA LEU A 220 7.38 -15.10 3.74
C LEU A 220 7.80 -16.41 4.40
N ARG A 221 9.02 -16.89 4.12
CA ARG A 221 9.59 -18.09 4.78
C ARG A 221 9.85 -17.85 6.26
N ALA A 222 10.19 -16.61 6.64
CA ALA A 222 10.35 -16.22 8.02
C ALA A 222 9.02 -15.90 8.74
N GLY A 223 7.89 -16.01 8.05
CA GLY A 223 6.57 -15.69 8.62
C GLY A 223 6.31 -14.20 8.77
N ILE A 224 7.12 -13.34 8.17
CA ILE A 224 6.96 -11.88 8.23
C ILE A 224 5.71 -11.49 7.43
N THR A 225 4.81 -10.76 8.09
CA THR A 225 3.55 -10.28 7.53
C THR A 225 3.72 -9.00 6.72
N TRP A 226 2.67 -8.63 5.96
CA TRP A 226 2.66 -7.35 5.24
C TRP A 226 2.83 -6.15 6.19
N ASP A 227 2.19 -6.19 7.36
CA ASP A 227 2.22 -5.10 8.34
C ASP A 227 3.58 -4.95 9.01
N GLU A 228 4.33 -6.04 9.17
CA GLU A 228 5.70 -6.02 9.69
C GLU A 228 6.69 -5.55 8.61
N LEU A 229 6.57 -6.04 7.38
CA LEU A 229 7.49 -5.73 6.29
C LEU A 229 7.29 -4.31 5.74
N ARG A 230 6.03 -3.86 5.62
CA ARG A 230 5.64 -2.59 5.00
C ARG A 230 6.35 -2.31 3.66
N PRO A 231 6.23 -3.22 2.67
CA PRO A 231 6.88 -3.08 1.38
C PRO A 231 6.43 -1.82 0.64
N ASP A 232 5.19 -1.36 0.88
CA ASP A 232 4.67 -0.09 0.40
C ASP A 232 5.51 1.11 0.84
N ARG A 233 5.92 1.13 2.11
CA ARG A 233 6.75 2.20 2.68
C ARG A 233 8.21 2.05 2.28
N ALA A 234 8.72 0.81 2.27
CA ALA A 234 10.09 0.54 1.87
C ALA A 234 10.32 1.00 0.43
N LEU A 235 9.45 0.60 -0.51
CA LEU A 235 9.59 0.93 -1.92
C LEU A 235 9.27 2.40 -2.22
N ALA A 236 8.45 3.05 -1.41
CA ALA A 236 8.25 4.50 -1.49
C ALA A 236 9.43 5.31 -0.92
N THR A 237 10.34 4.68 -0.17
CA THR A 237 11.48 5.39 0.46
C THR A 237 12.51 5.75 -0.59
N GLY A 238 12.96 7.01 -0.60
CA GLY A 238 14.04 7.49 -1.45
C GLY A 238 14.60 8.85 -1.11
N ALA A 239 15.89 9.02 -1.35
CA ALA A 239 16.55 10.31 -1.30
C ALA A 239 16.69 10.88 -2.72
N ASP A 240 16.54 12.20 -2.84
CA ASP A 240 16.82 12.91 -4.09
C ASP A 240 18.30 12.75 -4.47
N ALA A 241 18.53 12.48 -5.76
CA ALA A 241 19.82 12.57 -6.46
C ALA A 241 21.05 11.92 -5.77
N MET A 242 21.01 10.60 -5.53
CA MET A 242 22.21 9.83 -5.15
C MET A 242 22.96 9.31 -6.39
N PRO A 243 24.30 9.46 -6.48
CA PRO A 243 25.07 8.98 -7.62
C PRO A 243 24.94 7.46 -7.84
N PRO A 244 24.83 6.96 -9.09
CA PRO A 244 24.72 5.53 -9.37
C PRO A 244 25.80 4.68 -8.71
N ALA A 245 27.06 5.13 -8.74
CA ALA A 245 28.17 4.42 -8.10
C ALA A 245 27.98 4.27 -6.57
N SER A 246 27.41 5.28 -5.91
CA SER A 246 27.13 5.22 -4.47
C SER A 246 25.99 4.24 -4.17
N VAL A 247 24.92 4.28 -4.97
CA VAL A 247 23.79 3.35 -4.83
C VAL A 247 24.25 1.92 -5.08
N ALA A 248 24.99 1.67 -6.15
CA ALA A 248 25.57 0.36 -6.45
C ALA A 248 26.46 -0.16 -5.31
N SER A 249 27.27 0.71 -4.70
CA SER A 249 28.10 0.35 -3.55
C SER A 249 27.28 -0.05 -2.32
N LEU A 250 26.18 0.67 -2.04
CA LEU A 250 25.27 0.34 -0.94
C LEU A 250 24.53 -0.98 -1.19
N VAL A 251 24.04 -1.21 -2.42
CA VAL A 251 23.36 -2.45 -2.79
C VAL A 251 24.33 -3.64 -2.71
N ARG A 252 25.60 -3.49 -3.13
CA ARG A 252 26.65 -4.54 -2.94
C ARG A 252 26.91 -4.82 -1.47
N ALA A 253 27.02 -3.78 -0.66
CA ALA A 253 27.22 -3.95 0.77
C ALA A 253 26.06 -4.74 1.38
N ASP A 254 24.81 -4.42 1.03
CA ASP A 254 23.64 -5.18 1.47
C ASP A 254 23.67 -6.64 1.00
N ALA A 255 24.06 -6.88 -0.26
CA ALA A 255 24.26 -8.23 -0.81
C ALA A 255 25.30 -9.05 -0.04
N ASP A 256 26.40 -8.42 0.37
CA ASP A 256 27.43 -9.07 1.16
C ASP A 256 26.96 -9.37 2.58
N VAL A 257 26.11 -8.53 3.16
CA VAL A 257 25.49 -8.87 4.44
C VAL A 257 24.55 -10.07 4.27
N TRP A 258 23.71 -10.10 3.25
CA TRP A 258 22.85 -11.27 2.97
C TRP A 258 23.62 -12.56 2.69
N ALA A 259 24.80 -12.48 2.09
CA ALA A 259 25.63 -13.65 1.82
C ALA A 259 26.33 -14.22 3.06
N ASN A 260 26.59 -13.38 4.06
CA ASN A 260 27.41 -13.74 5.23
C ASN A 260 26.62 -13.78 6.55
N ALA A 261 25.40 -13.27 6.59
CA ALA A 261 24.61 -13.17 7.82
C ALA A 261 23.72 -14.40 8.05
N GLY A 262 23.74 -14.89 9.29
CA GLY A 262 22.65 -15.66 9.88
C GLY A 262 21.99 -14.78 10.95
N ASP A 263 21.33 -13.69 10.53
CA ASP A 263 20.76 -12.75 11.49
C ASP A 263 19.78 -13.42 12.45
N PRO A 264 19.67 -12.91 13.68
CA PRO A 264 18.55 -13.25 14.54
C PRO A 264 17.24 -12.97 13.82
N ALA A 265 16.28 -13.89 13.92
CA ALA A 265 14.98 -13.78 13.25
C ALA A 265 14.27 -12.42 13.52
N GLU A 266 14.51 -11.84 14.70
CA GLU A 266 13.96 -10.55 15.13
C GLU A 266 14.41 -9.35 14.27
N MET A 267 15.56 -9.41 13.60
CA MET A 267 16.07 -8.33 12.76
C MET A 267 15.68 -8.46 11.28
N LEU A 268 15.14 -9.62 10.89
CA LEU A 268 14.96 -9.96 9.48
C LEU A 268 13.93 -9.07 8.77
N SER A 269 12.86 -8.66 9.47
CA SER A 269 11.88 -7.72 8.92
C SER A 269 12.51 -6.37 8.59
N ALA A 270 13.27 -5.80 9.53
CA ALA A 270 13.97 -4.53 9.32
C ALA A 270 14.99 -4.63 8.18
N ARG A 271 15.67 -5.77 8.05
CA ARG A 271 16.60 -6.03 6.95
C ARG A 271 15.88 -6.06 5.60
N CYS A 272 14.84 -6.88 5.45
CA CYS A 272 14.06 -6.95 4.21
C CYS A 272 13.50 -5.57 3.82
N HIS A 273 13.03 -4.79 4.81
CA HIS A 273 12.58 -3.41 4.60
C HIS A 273 13.71 -2.51 4.06
N GLY A 274 14.89 -2.54 4.68
CA GLY A 274 16.06 -1.78 4.23
C GLY A 274 16.50 -2.18 2.82
N THR A 275 16.54 -3.47 2.52
CA THR A 275 16.84 -4.01 1.18
C THR A 275 15.85 -3.48 0.14
N MET A 276 14.54 -3.52 0.41
CA MET A 276 13.53 -2.98 -0.50
C MET A 276 13.69 -1.46 -0.73
N ALA A 277 14.06 -0.71 0.30
CA ALA A 277 14.36 0.72 0.15
C ALA A 277 15.59 0.97 -0.73
N LEU A 278 16.64 0.14 -0.63
CA LEU A 278 17.80 0.20 -1.52
C LEU A 278 17.45 -0.16 -2.97
N ILE A 279 16.60 -1.17 -3.18
CA ILE A 279 16.12 -1.53 -4.52
C ILE A 279 15.34 -0.35 -5.14
N ALA A 280 14.46 0.30 -4.37
CA ALA A 280 13.76 1.48 -4.87
C ALA A 280 14.71 2.65 -5.19
N GLN A 281 15.81 2.79 -4.44
CA GLN A 281 16.84 3.79 -4.73
C GLN A 281 17.59 3.48 -6.03
N ALA A 282 17.89 2.21 -6.28
CA ALA A 282 18.47 1.76 -7.55
C ALA A 282 17.57 2.11 -8.75
N CYS A 283 16.26 1.79 -8.65
CA CYS A 283 15.27 2.13 -9.67
C CYS A 283 15.24 3.63 -9.96
N ARG A 284 15.13 4.46 -8.92
CA ARG A 284 15.06 5.93 -9.07
C ARG A 284 16.28 6.53 -9.76
N THR A 285 17.47 6.02 -9.49
CA THR A 285 18.70 6.54 -10.11
C THR A 285 18.73 6.38 -11.63
N HIS A 286 17.95 5.43 -12.17
CA HIS A 286 17.80 5.21 -13.61
C HIS A 286 16.42 5.62 -14.15
N GLY A 287 15.65 6.40 -13.38
CA GLY A 287 14.32 6.86 -13.79
C GLY A 287 13.30 5.73 -13.95
N VAL A 288 13.54 4.57 -13.32
CA VAL A 288 12.63 3.42 -13.34
C VAL A 288 11.60 3.60 -12.22
N PRO A 289 10.29 3.69 -12.52
CA PRO A 289 9.25 3.74 -11.49
C PRO A 289 9.14 2.36 -10.83
N VAL A 290 9.46 2.26 -9.54
CA VAL A 290 9.50 0.95 -8.86
C VAL A 290 8.12 0.28 -8.79
N GLY A 291 7.06 1.08 -8.74
CA GLY A 291 5.70 0.56 -8.84
C GLY A 291 5.44 -0.17 -10.15
N ARG A 292 6.09 0.23 -11.26
CA ARG A 292 5.92 -0.41 -12.56
C ARG A 292 6.52 -1.81 -12.53
N VAL A 293 7.70 -1.93 -11.91
CA VAL A 293 8.39 -3.21 -11.67
C VAL A 293 7.46 -4.17 -10.92
N VAL A 294 6.89 -3.71 -9.79
CA VAL A 294 5.94 -4.52 -8.98
C VAL A 294 4.67 -4.87 -9.76
N ALA A 295 4.11 -3.93 -10.53
CA ALA A 295 2.92 -4.16 -11.34
C ALA A 295 3.16 -5.17 -12.47
N ASP A 296 4.33 -5.12 -13.11
CA ASP A 296 4.74 -6.06 -14.15
C ASP A 296 4.91 -7.48 -13.57
N ASP A 297 5.55 -7.61 -12.41
CA ASP A 297 5.69 -8.89 -11.70
C ASP A 297 4.33 -9.48 -11.33
N LEU A 298 3.46 -8.67 -10.74
CA LEU A 298 2.12 -9.10 -10.34
C LEU A 298 1.29 -9.55 -11.56
N ARG A 299 1.42 -8.85 -12.69
CA ARG A 299 0.76 -9.23 -13.95
C ARG A 299 1.25 -10.59 -14.45
N GLN A 300 2.56 -10.81 -14.46
CA GLN A 300 3.15 -12.10 -14.87
C GLN A 300 2.76 -13.23 -13.92
N LEU A 301 2.70 -12.96 -12.62
CA LEU A 301 2.30 -13.92 -11.60
C LEU A 301 0.81 -14.31 -11.76
N ARG A 302 -0.08 -13.33 -11.95
CA ARG A 302 -1.52 -13.57 -12.18
C ARG A 302 -1.83 -14.30 -13.49
N ALA A 303 -0.96 -14.18 -14.49
CA ALA A 303 -1.10 -14.89 -15.75
C ALA A 303 -0.80 -16.40 -15.64
N ARG A 304 -0.28 -16.89 -14.50
CA ARG A 304 0.03 -18.31 -14.32
C ARG A 304 -1.26 -19.14 -14.27
N PRO A 305 -1.39 -20.23 -15.04
CA PRO A 305 -2.63 -21.00 -15.13
C PRO A 305 -3.16 -21.50 -13.78
N TYR A 306 -2.26 -21.89 -12.87
CA TYR A 306 -2.61 -22.38 -11.53
C TYR A 306 -3.02 -21.28 -10.55
N LEU A 307 -2.84 -19.99 -10.88
CA LEU A 307 -3.34 -18.85 -10.12
C LEU A 307 -4.58 -18.24 -10.78
N ALA A 308 -4.66 -18.29 -12.11
CA ALA A 308 -5.85 -17.96 -12.89
C ALA A 308 -7.02 -18.91 -12.58
N ALA A 309 -6.70 -20.14 -12.16
CA ALA A 309 -7.63 -21.16 -11.69
C ALA A 309 -7.74 -21.16 -10.15
N SER A 310 -8.08 -20.03 -9.53
CA SER A 310 -8.91 -20.12 -8.29
C SER A 310 -10.35 -20.40 -8.75
N PRO A 311 -11.09 -21.31 -8.09
CA PRO A 311 -12.10 -22.14 -8.75
C PRO A 311 -13.25 -21.32 -9.36
N PRO A 312 -13.87 -21.79 -10.47
CA PRO A 312 -15.23 -21.38 -10.79
C PRO A 312 -16.18 -21.88 -9.69
N ALA A 313 -17.05 -20.95 -9.27
CA ALA A 313 -18.12 -21.07 -8.28
C ALA A 313 -17.65 -21.17 -6.82
#